data_AF-A0A929CR04-F1
#
_entry.id   AF-A0A929CR04-F1
#
_cell.length_a   1.000
_cell.length_b   1.000
_cell.length_c   1.000
_cell.angle_alpha   90.00
_cell.angle_beta   90.00
_cell.angle_gamma   90.00
#
_symmetry.space_group_name_H-M   'P 1'
#
loop_
_entity.id
_entity.type
_entity.pdbx_description
1 polymer ?
#
loop_
_entity_poly.entity_id
_entity_poly.type
_entity_poly.pdbx_seq_one_letter_code
_entity_poly.pdbx_strand_id
1 'polypeptide(L)'
;MTQKTKGIILWIVAMIFTLGIAVYQRTTGPTYPASGVIEFNNHKIDYKLLRSANSDAPATIKLDDIPQRIEAVLHYRRFKTDEPLKQVDFMQQETDLIALLPAEPPAGKLEYT
;
A
#
# COMPACT_ATOMS: atom_id res chain seq x y z
N MET A 1 16.98 45.56 -7.25
CA MET A 1 17.10 44.20 -7.82
C MET A 1 17.30 44.29 -9.32
N THR A 2 18.45 43.88 -9.82
CA THR A 2 18.73 43.85 -11.27
C THR A 2 17.88 42.75 -11.94
N GLN A 3 17.58 42.90 -13.23
CA GLN A 3 16.76 41.95 -14.02
C GLN A 3 17.23 40.50 -13.86
N LYS A 4 18.55 40.28 -13.79
CA LYS A 4 19.15 38.96 -13.56
C LYS A 4 18.77 38.33 -12.20
N THR A 5 18.71 39.12 -11.13
CA THR A 5 18.35 38.62 -9.79
C THR A 5 16.88 38.19 -9.72
N LYS A 6 15.98 38.89 -10.42
CA LYS A 6 14.57 38.51 -10.51
C LYS A 6 14.38 37.17 -11.24
N GLY A 7 15.12 36.96 -12.34
CA GLY A 7 15.10 35.70 -13.08
C GLY A 7 15.59 34.50 -12.25
N ILE A 8 16.66 34.67 -11.48
CA ILE A 8 17.18 33.61 -10.60
C ILE A 8 16.17 33.25 -9.50
N ILE A 9 15.53 34.25 -8.88
CA ILE A 9 14.51 34.01 -7.85
C ILE A 9 13.31 33.27 -8.44
N LEU A 10 12.84 33.69 -9.62
CA LEU A 10 11.76 32.99 -10.33
C LEU A 10 12.12 31.54 -10.65
N TRP A 11 13.36 31.28 -11.05
CA TRP A 11 13.84 29.93 -11.34
C TRP A 11 13.92 29.05 -10.08
N ILE A 12 14.40 29.60 -8.96
CA ILE A 12 14.43 28.88 -7.67
C ILE A 12 13.01 28.55 -7.21
N VAL A 13 12.08 29.50 -7.30
CA VAL A 13 10.66 29.27 -6.95
C VAL A 13 10.05 28.20 -7.85
N ALA A 14 10.31 28.26 -9.16
CA ALA A 14 9.84 27.24 -10.10
C ALA A 14 10.39 25.85 -9.78
N MET A 15 11.67 25.76 -9.39
CA MET A 15 12.30 24.49 -8.99
C MET A 15 11.67 23.91 -7.72
N ILE A 16 11.44 24.74 -6.69
CA ILE A 16 10.76 24.32 -5.45
C ILE A 16 9.34 23.83 -5.77
N PHE A 17 8.61 24.55 -6.60
CA PHE A 17 7.25 24.19 -6.97
C PHE A 17 7.18 22.86 -7.74
N THR A 18 8.10 22.67 -8.69
CA THR A 18 8.21 21.41 -9.46
C THR A 18 8.52 20.23 -8.54
N LEU A 19 9.46 20.39 -7.61
CA LEU A 19 9.80 19.33 -6.66
C LEU A 19 8.62 19.03 -5.73
N GLY A 20 7.91 20.05 -5.26
CA GLY A 20 6.71 19.91 -4.45
C GLY A 20 5.61 19.13 -5.16
N ILE A 21 5.32 19.46 -6.42
CA ILE A 21 4.36 18.72 -7.25
C ILE A 21 4.80 17.27 -7.44
N ALA A 22 6.09 17.02 -7.72
CA ALA A 22 6.61 15.67 -7.91
C ALA A 22 6.45 14.81 -6.65
N VAL A 23 6.72 15.37 -5.46
CA VAL A 23 6.49 14.66 -4.18
C VAL A 23 5.00 14.41 -3.98
N TYR A 24 4.15 15.41 -4.20
CA TYR A 24 2.70 15.26 -4.07
C TYR A 24 2.18 14.12 -4.97
N GLN A 25 2.52 14.13 -6.26
CA GLN A 25 2.15 13.08 -7.22
C GLN A 25 2.65 11.70 -6.81
N ARG A 26 3.85 11.60 -6.22
CA ARG A 26 4.41 10.33 -5.73
C ARG A 26 3.64 9.78 -4.52
N THR A 27 3.22 10.66 -3.61
CA THR A 27 2.49 10.28 -2.39
C THR A 27 1.02 9.98 -2.65
N THR A 28 0.37 10.71 -3.55
CA THR A 28 -1.05 10.50 -3.90
C THR A 28 -1.23 9.53 -5.06
N GLY A 29 -0.16 8.86 -5.50
CA GLY A 29 -0.24 7.88 -6.57
C GLY A 29 -1.23 6.76 -6.23
N PRO A 30 -1.99 6.25 -7.21
CA PRO A 30 -3.01 5.21 -6.97
C PRO A 30 -2.42 3.90 -6.42
N THR A 31 -1.11 3.71 -6.60
CA THR A 31 -0.31 2.56 -6.17
C THR A 31 0.20 2.69 -4.74
N TYR A 32 -0.03 3.82 -4.04
CA TYR A 32 0.49 3.99 -2.67
C TYR A 32 -0.22 3.00 -1.74
N PRO A 33 0.50 2.03 -1.15
CA PRO A 33 -0.10 1.01 -0.32
C PRO A 33 -0.68 1.63 0.95
N ALA A 34 -1.80 1.09 1.43
CA ALA A 34 -2.29 1.46 2.74
C ALA A 34 -1.43 0.76 3.79
N SER A 35 -0.45 1.49 4.33
CA SER A 35 0.40 1.04 5.42
C SER A 35 -0.08 1.58 6.76
N GLY A 36 0.05 0.78 7.82
CA GLY A 36 -0.26 1.19 9.18
C GLY A 36 0.47 0.33 10.21
N VAL A 37 0.27 0.66 11.48
CA VAL A 37 0.85 -0.07 12.61
C VAL A 37 -0.29 -0.47 13.53
N ILE A 38 -0.34 -1.75 13.90
CA ILE A 38 -1.29 -2.28 14.89
C ILE A 38 -0.51 -2.70 16.12
N GLU A 39 -0.96 -2.31 17.30
CA GLU A 39 -0.43 -2.81 18.56
C GLU A 39 -1.26 -4.01 19.03
N PHE A 40 -0.65 -5.18 19.12
CA PHE A 40 -1.28 -6.41 19.59
C PHE A 40 -0.38 -7.11 20.61
N ASN A 41 -0.89 -7.39 21.81
CA ASN A 41 -0.13 -8.02 22.90
C ASN A 41 1.26 -7.38 23.16
N ASN A 42 1.33 -6.04 23.21
CA ASN A 42 2.59 -5.28 23.36
C ASN A 42 3.59 -5.41 22.20
N HIS A 43 3.20 -6.00 21.07
CA HIS A 43 3.98 -6.03 19.83
C HIS A 43 3.43 -5.01 18.83
N LYS A 44 4.32 -4.29 18.16
CA LYS A 44 3.99 -3.41 17.05
C LYS A 44 4.10 -4.21 15.76
N ILE A 45 2.99 -4.32 15.05
CA ILE A 45 2.89 -5.04 13.79
C ILE A 45 2.71 -4.02 12.68
N ASP A 46 3.73 -3.86 11.85
CA ASP A 46 3.66 -3.05 10.65
C ASP A 46 2.97 -3.85 9.55
N TYR A 47 1.93 -3.28 8.95
CA TYR A 47 1.18 -3.92 7.87
C TYR A 47 1.18 -3.06 6.62
N LYS A 48 1.19 -3.71 5.45
CA LYS A 48 1.20 -3.05 4.15
C LYS A 48 0.17 -3.68 3.21
N LEU A 49 -0.96 -3.00 3.03
CA LEU A 49 -2.02 -3.40 2.14
C LEU A 49 -1.78 -2.84 0.73
N LEU A 50 -1.42 -3.71 -0.21
CA LEU A 50 -1.08 -3.34 -1.59
C LEU A 50 -2.31 -2.88 -2.39
N ARG A 51 -2.35 -1.62 -2.84
CA ARG A 51 -3.48 -1.10 -3.64
C ARG A 51 -3.49 -1.53 -5.12
N SER A 52 -2.44 -2.18 -5.59
CA SER A 52 -2.34 -2.69 -6.95
C SER A 52 -1.45 -3.92 -7.00
N ALA A 53 -1.84 -4.90 -7.81
CA ALA A 53 -1.07 -6.10 -8.10
C ALA A 53 -1.16 -6.41 -9.60
N ASN A 54 -0.23 -7.21 -10.10
CA ASN A 54 -0.27 -7.69 -11.49
C ASN A 54 -1.39 -8.73 -11.64
N SER A 55 -2.13 -8.68 -12.74
CA SER A 55 -3.19 -9.66 -13.04
C SER A 55 -2.67 -11.07 -13.34
N ASP A 56 -1.37 -11.22 -13.62
CA ASP A 56 -0.76 -12.49 -14.02
C ASP A 56 -0.41 -13.40 -12.82
N ALA A 57 -0.47 -12.88 -11.60
CA ALA A 57 -0.09 -13.61 -10.39
C ALA A 57 -1.00 -13.27 -9.19
N PRO A 58 -1.13 -14.19 -8.22
CA PRO A 58 -1.76 -13.89 -6.94
C PRO A 58 -1.11 -12.68 -6.25
N ALA A 59 -1.92 -11.83 -5.61
CA ALA A 59 -1.40 -10.69 -4.87
C ALA A 59 -0.96 -11.13 -3.46
N THR A 60 0.31 -10.90 -3.14
CA THR A 60 0.88 -11.30 -1.85
C THR A 60 0.78 -10.16 -0.84
N ILE A 61 0.04 -10.38 0.24
CA ILE A 61 0.04 -9.48 1.42
C ILE A 61 0.99 -10.07 2.45
N LYS A 62 1.95 -9.27 2.89
CA LYS A 62 2.99 -9.65 3.84
C LYS A 62 2.86 -8.82 5.11
N LEU A 63 2.94 -9.49 6.25
CA LEU A 63 3.14 -8.88 7.57
C LEU A 63 4.52 -9.31 8.06
N ASP A 64 5.38 -8.33 8.33
CA ASP A 64 6.76 -8.57 8.74
C ASP A 64 6.83 -8.70 10.28
N ASP A 65 7.78 -9.50 10.78
CA ASP A 65 8.12 -9.63 12.21
C ASP A 65 6.96 -10.11 13.10
N ILE A 66 6.30 -11.19 12.69
CA ILE A 66 5.19 -11.80 13.41
C ILE A 66 5.66 -13.05 14.19
N PRO A 67 5.50 -13.07 15.53
CA PRO A 67 5.73 -14.25 16.36
C PRO A 67 4.92 -15.48 15.92
N GLN A 68 5.49 -16.68 16.05
CA GLN A 68 4.92 -17.99 15.65
C GLN A 68 3.60 -18.41 16.34
N ARG A 69 2.94 -17.52 17.08
CA ARG A 69 1.70 -17.78 17.83
C ARG A 69 0.59 -16.77 17.53
N ILE A 70 0.79 -15.93 16.51
CA ILE A 70 -0.21 -14.96 16.06
C ILE A 70 -0.81 -15.51 14.79
N GLU A 71 -2.12 -15.71 14.80
CA GLU A 71 -2.89 -16.04 13.62
C GLU A 71 -3.50 -14.75 13.06
N ALA A 72 -3.42 -14.58 11.75
CA ALA A 72 -4.06 -13.48 11.06
C ALA A 72 -4.96 -14.05 9.96
N VAL A 73 -6.08 -13.38 9.72
CA VAL A 73 -7.04 -13.71 8.66
C VAL A 73 -7.27 -12.45 7.85
N LEU A 74 -7.24 -12.59 6.53
CA LEU A 74 -7.57 -11.54 5.58
C LEU A 74 -8.99 -11.75 5.08
N HIS A 75 -9.87 -10.76 5.29
CA HIS A 75 -11.22 -10.79 4.74
C HIS A 75 -11.23 -10.01 3.43
N TYR A 76 -11.72 -10.62 2.34
CA TYR A 76 -11.79 -9.96 1.04
C TYR A 76 -13.09 -10.27 0.29
N ARG A 77 -13.51 -9.36 -0.57
CA ARG A 77 -14.63 -9.56 -1.51
C ARG A 77 -14.38 -8.78 -2.80
N ARG A 78 -15.15 -9.09 -3.83
CA ARG A 78 -15.13 -8.30 -5.06
C ARG A 78 -15.71 -6.91 -4.78
N PHE A 79 -15.05 -5.88 -5.31
CA PHE A 79 -15.46 -4.50 -5.07
C PHE A 79 -16.84 -4.22 -5.69
N LYS A 80 -17.73 -3.60 -4.90
CA LYS A 80 -19.12 -3.29 -5.27
C LYS A 80 -19.98 -4.51 -5.61
N THR A 81 -19.78 -5.64 -4.92
CA THR A 81 -20.74 -6.75 -4.95
C THR A 81 -21.36 -6.98 -3.58
N ASP A 82 -22.57 -7.53 -3.56
CA ASP A 82 -23.25 -7.99 -2.35
C ASP A 82 -22.78 -9.41 -1.94
N GLU A 83 -21.63 -9.85 -2.46
CA GLU A 83 -21.04 -11.13 -2.08
C GLU A 83 -20.56 -11.09 -0.61
N PRO A 84 -20.69 -12.20 0.13
CA PRO A 84 -20.13 -12.29 1.47
C PRO A 84 -18.59 -12.18 1.42
N LEU A 85 -18.01 -11.65 2.50
CA LEU A 85 -16.56 -11.61 2.68
C LEU A 85 -16.01 -13.04 2.69
N LYS A 86 -15.08 -13.30 1.78
CA LYS A 86 -14.25 -14.50 1.75
C LYS A 86 -13.08 -14.33 2.71
N GLN A 87 -12.57 -15.43 3.21
CA GLN A 87 -11.46 -15.46 4.17
C GLN A 87 -10.26 -16.16 3.54
N VAL A 88 -9.08 -15.61 3.78
CA VAL A 88 -7.79 -16.25 3.48
C VAL A 88 -6.94 -16.18 4.74
N ASP A 89 -6.48 -17.35 5.18
CA ASP A 89 -5.58 -17.46 6.32
C ASP A 89 -4.16 -17.05 5.91
N PHE A 90 -3.48 -16.34 6.81
CA PHE A 90 -2.06 -16.09 6.64
C PHE A 90 -1.26 -17.35 6.96
N MET A 91 -0.28 -17.66 6.11
CA MET A 91 0.67 -18.74 6.32
C MET A 91 1.96 -18.18 6.92
N GLN A 92 2.45 -18.81 8.00
CA GLN A 92 3.75 -18.46 8.58
C GLN A 92 4.87 -18.91 7.65
N GLN A 93 5.70 -17.95 7.24
CA GLN A 93 6.95 -18.18 6.53
C GLN A 93 8.09 -17.52 7.31
N GLU A 94 8.86 -18.35 8.02
CA GLU A 94 9.95 -17.90 8.90
C GLU A 94 9.45 -16.93 9.99
N THR A 95 9.76 -15.65 9.87
CA THR A 95 9.35 -14.57 10.78
C THR A 95 8.13 -13.80 10.28
N ASP A 96 7.63 -14.12 9.09
CA ASP A 96 6.64 -13.30 8.39
C ASP A 96 5.34 -14.09 8.21
N LEU A 97 4.22 -13.37 8.15
CA LEU A 97 2.93 -13.94 7.78
C LEU A 97 2.60 -13.51 6.35
N ILE A 98 2.21 -14.47 5.52
CA ILE A 98 1.89 -14.24 4.11
C ILE A 98 0.48 -14.74 3.77
N ALA A 99 -0.33 -13.86 3.19
CA ALA A 99 -1.62 -14.19 2.59
C ALA A 99 -1.56 -14.01 1.07
N LEU A 100 -2.16 -14.94 0.33
CA LEU A 100 -2.26 -14.91 -1.12
C LEU A 100 -3.70 -14.61 -1.53
N LEU A 101 -3.92 -13.42 -2.10
CA LEU A 101 -5.19 -13.07 -2.72
C LEU A 101 -5.26 -13.64 -4.15
N PRO A 102 -6.44 -14.07 -4.61
CA PRO A 102 -6.60 -14.62 -5.95
C PRO A 102 -6.23 -13.59 -7.03
N ALA A 103 -5.65 -14.07 -8.12
CA ALA A 103 -5.38 -13.25 -9.29
C ALA A 103 -6.70 -12.77 -9.91
N GLU A 104 -6.79 -11.47 -10.17
CA GLU A 104 -7.97 -10.85 -10.77
C GLU A 104 -7.71 -10.45 -12.22
N PRO A 105 -8.73 -10.55 -13.10
CA PRO A 105 -8.60 -10.09 -14.48
C PRO A 105 -8.24 -8.60 -14.54
N PRO A 106 -7.75 -8.10 -15.68
CA PRO A 106 -7.44 -6.68 -15.85
C PRO A 106 -8.62 -5.80 -15.41
N ALA A 107 -8.33 -4.80 -14.58
CA ALA A 107 -9.30 -3.90 -13.95
C ALA A 107 -10.26 -4.54 -12.91
N GLY A 108 -10.02 -5.80 -12.52
CA GLY A 108 -10.63 -6.41 -11.34
C GLY A 108 -10.24 -5.64 -10.07
N LYS A 109 -11.18 -5.53 -9.14
CA LYS A 109 -11.01 -4.80 -7.88
C LYS A 109 -11.51 -5.65 -6.74
N LEU A 110 -10.70 -5.76 -5.71
CA LEU A 110 -11.05 -6.38 -4.44
C LEU A 110 -11.12 -5.32 -3.36
N GLU A 111 -12.07 -5.47 -2.46
CA GLU A 111 -12.10 -4.80 -1.17
C GLU A 111 -11.66 -5.80 -0.12
N TYR A 112 -10.75 -5.42 0.75
CA TYR A 112 -10.24 -6.30 1.81
C TYR A 112 -9.94 -5.51 3.08
N THR A 113 -10.04 -6.17 4.22
CA THR A 113 -9.86 -5.62 5.58
C THR A 113 -9.07 -6.59 6.43
#